data_AF-A0A423ME78-F1
#
_entry.id   AF-A0A423ME78-F1
#
_cell.length_a   1.000
_cell.length_b   1.000
_cell.length_c   1.000
_cell.angle_alpha   90.00
_cell.angle_beta   90.00
_cell.angle_gamma   90.00
#
_symmetry.space_group_name_H-M   'P 1'
#
loop_
_entity.id
_entity.type
_entity.pdbx_description
1 polymer ?
#
loop_
_entity_poly.entity_id
_entity_poly.type
_entity_poly.pdbx_seq_one_letter_code
_entity_poly.pdbx_strand_id
1 'polypeptide(L)'
;MNQQVEFEGDDGQEDAVLAVKARNEAEKIRILSAIAGNSPTRAIDRVAWILNHYPQARDSDVKCQLLYWKTFQQDLYSGGDISIDNYPKLERLPSIARARAFIQNTHGLFIASPEVRRTRGKLEEEEKQRILDARPAHPVYCIYADESGKTSKYLLVGSLWVLRSYDTMKITRAINQRKDELKFKGEMHFKDINNGNLETYLELLGSIVKNSEAVSFKGLAIERRGLKNIDDTLDKLFYHMTIQGIQEENKSGRAVLPRNLQFRKDSEEASKDKLSIMEIELQLKNAAKNIFDDNVYIDIVASEDSSISPLMQIADLFVSSISRVLNKEEGKEGPKDVFAKKFLASFGVSTLNTELDIFGDCVRFS
;
A
#
# COMPACT_ATOMS: atom_id res chain seq x y z
N MET A 1 18.96 -53.07 44.61
CA MET A 1 18.24 -51.81 44.90
C MET A 1 18.62 -50.82 43.80
N ASN A 2 17.84 -50.77 42.73
CA ASN A 2 17.94 -49.72 41.71
C ASN A 2 16.92 -48.65 42.07
N GLN A 3 17.38 -47.43 42.36
CA GLN A 3 16.52 -46.28 42.51
C GLN A 3 16.42 -45.60 41.14
N GLN A 4 15.26 -45.72 40.50
CA GLN A 4 14.90 -44.91 39.33
C GLN A 4 14.67 -43.48 39.84
N VAL A 5 15.43 -42.53 39.27
CA VAL A 5 15.15 -41.11 39.38
C VAL A 5 14.17 -40.80 38.25
N GLU A 6 12.91 -40.54 38.60
CA GLU A 6 11.92 -40.00 37.68
C GLU A 6 12.30 -38.54 37.36
N PHE A 7 12.64 -38.29 36.09
CA PHE A 7 12.65 -36.96 35.51
C PHE A 7 11.19 -36.64 35.13
N GLU A 8 10.46 -35.93 36.00
CA GLU A 8 9.23 -35.25 35.59
C GLU A 8 9.60 -34.00 34.79
N GLY A 9 9.41 -34.09 33.48
CA GLY A 9 9.77 -33.08 32.49
C GLY A 9 8.83 -31.89 32.44
N ASP A 10 9.42 -30.78 32.01
CA ASP A 10 8.96 -29.41 31.84
C ASP A 10 7.92 -29.20 30.70
N ASP A 11 7.21 -30.27 30.30
CA ASP A 11 6.39 -30.29 29.07
C ASP A 11 5.23 -29.26 29.10
N GLY A 12 4.71 -28.95 30.29
CA GLY A 12 3.62 -27.97 30.45
C GLY A 12 4.04 -26.50 30.28
N GLN A 13 5.32 -26.16 30.47
CA GLN A 13 5.84 -24.79 30.31
C GLN A 13 6.23 -24.50 28.87
N GLU A 14 6.82 -25.46 28.14
CA GLU A 14 7.14 -25.29 26.73
C GLU A 14 5.89 -25.12 25.85
N ASP A 15 4.84 -25.90 26.11
CA ASP A 15 3.56 -25.80 25.39
C ASP A 15 2.89 -24.43 25.60
N ALA A 16 2.95 -23.88 26.82
CA ALA A 16 2.41 -22.56 27.12
C ALA A 16 3.18 -21.44 26.41
N VAL A 17 4.52 -21.54 26.33
CA VAL A 17 5.37 -20.57 25.62
C VAL A 17 5.12 -20.61 24.11
N LEU A 18 4.97 -21.81 23.54
CA LEU A 18 4.64 -22.00 22.13
C LEU A 18 3.26 -21.44 21.78
N ALA A 19 2.26 -21.66 22.63
CA ALA A 19 0.92 -21.11 22.44
C ALA A 19 0.89 -19.57 22.46
N VAL A 20 1.66 -18.94 23.37
CA VAL A 20 1.80 -17.48 23.43
C VAL A 20 2.49 -16.92 22.18
N LYS A 21 3.56 -17.57 21.70
CA LYS A 21 4.23 -17.18 20.45
C LYS A 21 3.31 -17.29 19.24
N ALA A 22 2.59 -18.41 19.10
CA ALA A 22 1.65 -18.61 18.00
C ALA A 22 0.53 -17.56 18.01
N ARG A 23 0.00 -17.23 19.19
CA ARG A 23 -1.01 -16.17 19.36
C ARG A 23 -0.45 -14.79 19.00
N ASN A 24 0.79 -14.48 19.37
CA ASN A 24 1.42 -13.20 19.04
C ASN A 24 1.69 -13.06 17.54
N GLU A 25 2.08 -14.14 16.86
CA GLU A 25 2.28 -14.13 15.41
C GLU A 25 0.95 -14.00 14.66
N ALA A 26 -0.09 -14.71 15.10
CA ALA A 26 -1.43 -14.56 14.54
C ALA A 26 -1.98 -13.13 14.69
N GLU A 27 -1.81 -12.51 15.86
CA GLU A 27 -2.24 -11.12 16.08
C GLU A 27 -1.40 -10.13 15.27
N LYS A 28 -0.11 -10.38 15.09
CA LYS A 28 0.77 -9.59 14.21
C LYS A 28 0.32 -9.65 12.76
N ILE A 29 0.06 -10.84 12.23
CA ILE A 29 -0.46 -11.04 10.87
C ILE A 29 -1.79 -10.30 10.72
N ARG A 30 -2.71 -10.44 11.69
CA ARG A 30 -4.00 -9.74 11.68
C ARG A 30 -3.85 -8.23 11.67
N ILE A 31 -2.95 -7.66 12.48
CA ILE A 31 -2.67 -6.22 12.49
C ILE A 31 -2.17 -5.77 11.11
N LEU A 32 -1.24 -6.51 10.51
CA LEU A 32 -0.73 -6.20 9.17
C LEU A 32 -1.83 -6.28 8.11
N SER A 33 -2.71 -7.30 8.14
CA SER A 33 -3.87 -7.39 7.24
C SER A 33 -4.85 -6.23 7.42
N ALA A 34 -5.11 -5.80 8.66
CA ALA A 34 -6.00 -4.66 8.93
C ALA A 34 -5.44 -3.33 8.40
N ILE A 35 -4.10 -3.17 8.42
CA ILE A 35 -3.41 -2.01 7.86
C ILE A 35 -3.44 -2.05 6.33
N ALA A 36 -3.10 -3.20 5.75
CA ALA A 36 -3.14 -3.43 4.30
C ALA A 36 -4.52 -3.10 3.72
N GLY A 37 -5.58 -3.58 4.38
CA GLY A 37 -6.94 -3.32 3.94
C GLY A 37 -7.49 -1.92 4.22
N ASN A 38 -6.70 -1.03 4.82
CA ASN A 38 -7.11 0.35 5.17
C ASN A 38 -8.47 0.41 5.92
N SER A 39 -8.80 -0.62 6.70
CA SER A 39 -10.05 -0.72 7.47
C SER A 39 -9.77 -1.09 8.94
N PRO A 40 -9.00 -0.25 9.67
CA PRO A 40 -8.68 -0.54 11.07
C PRO A 40 -9.91 -0.32 11.97
N THR A 41 -10.47 -1.41 12.48
CA THR A 41 -11.67 -1.37 13.33
C THR A 41 -11.32 -1.13 14.80
N ARG A 42 -10.30 -1.81 15.33
CA ARG A 42 -9.87 -1.71 16.74
C ARG A 42 -8.95 -0.52 16.95
N ALA A 43 -8.92 0.00 18.17
CA ALA A 43 -7.98 1.06 18.56
C ALA A 43 -6.52 0.68 18.28
N ILE A 44 -6.14 -0.58 18.50
CA ILE A 44 -4.80 -1.10 18.17
C ILE A 44 -4.51 -1.03 16.67
N ASP A 45 -5.46 -1.42 15.82
CA ASP A 45 -5.27 -1.42 14.35
C ASP A 45 -5.15 0.00 13.83
N ARG A 46 -5.94 0.91 14.41
CA ARG A 46 -5.91 2.33 14.07
C ARG A 46 -4.58 2.94 14.46
N VAL A 47 -4.07 2.63 15.66
CA VAL A 47 -2.73 3.05 16.07
C VAL A 47 -1.66 2.45 15.16
N ALA A 48 -1.72 1.15 14.85
CA ALA A 48 -0.77 0.50 13.95
C ALA A 48 -0.77 1.14 12.55
N TRP A 49 -1.95 1.50 12.04
CA TRP A 49 -2.12 2.24 10.80
C TRP A 49 -1.45 3.62 10.86
N ILE A 50 -1.63 4.38 11.95
CA ILE A 50 -0.92 5.66 12.16
C ILE A 50 0.59 5.46 12.17
N LEU A 51 1.09 4.44 12.88
CA LEU A 51 2.52 4.17 12.96
C LEU A 51 3.12 3.73 11.61
N ASN A 52 2.34 3.02 10.79
CA ASN A 52 2.72 2.63 9.43
C ASN A 52 2.85 3.84 8.50
N HIS A 53 1.88 4.76 8.55
CA HIS A 53 1.76 5.87 7.60
C HIS A 53 2.47 7.16 8.04
N TYR A 54 2.80 7.28 9.33
CA TYR A 54 3.43 8.45 9.92
C TYR A 54 4.59 8.05 10.85
N PRO A 55 5.82 7.91 10.32
CA PRO A 55 6.98 7.55 11.12
C PRO A 55 7.19 8.43 12.37
N GLN A 56 6.86 9.73 12.29
CA GLN A 56 6.94 10.66 13.43
C GLN A 56 6.02 10.30 14.62
N ALA A 57 5.00 9.48 14.40
CA ALA A 57 4.11 9.00 15.47
C ALA A 57 4.74 7.85 16.27
N ARG A 58 5.73 7.16 15.69
CA ARG A 58 6.47 6.07 16.35
C ARG A 58 7.21 6.57 17.60
N ASP A 59 7.55 7.85 17.61
CA ASP A 59 8.35 8.50 18.64
C ASP A 59 7.55 9.24 19.72
N SER A 60 6.42 9.82 19.36
CA SER A 60 5.66 10.71 20.26
C SER A 60 4.21 10.25 20.46
N ASP A 61 3.81 9.99 21.71
CA ASP A 61 2.43 9.61 22.04
C ASP A 61 1.46 10.74 21.67
N VAL A 62 1.87 11.99 21.90
CA VAL A 62 1.09 13.19 21.57
C VAL A 62 0.92 13.31 20.06
N LYS A 63 1.99 13.15 19.26
CA LYS A 63 1.85 13.17 17.79
C LYS A 63 0.97 12.03 17.29
N CYS A 64 1.16 10.82 17.85
CA CYS A 64 0.34 9.67 17.52
C CYS A 64 -1.15 9.94 17.83
N GLN A 65 -1.45 10.57 18.97
CA GLN A 65 -2.81 10.95 19.34
C GLN A 65 -3.42 11.99 18.40
N LEU A 66 -2.72 13.08 18.09
CA LEU A 66 -3.24 14.12 17.20
C LEU A 66 -3.52 13.56 15.80
N LEU A 67 -2.62 12.70 15.29
CA LEU A 67 -2.79 12.01 14.00
C LEU A 67 -3.95 10.99 14.06
N TYR A 68 -4.10 10.27 15.16
CA TYR A 68 -5.23 9.36 15.38
C TYR A 68 -6.56 10.13 15.32
N TRP A 69 -6.68 11.23 16.05
CA TRP A 69 -7.89 12.05 16.06
C TRP A 69 -8.20 12.61 14.68
N LYS A 70 -7.19 13.18 14.02
CA LYS A 70 -7.36 13.77 12.68
C LYS A 70 -7.77 12.73 11.63
N THR A 71 -7.31 11.48 11.78
CA THR A 71 -7.56 10.40 10.81
C THR A 71 -8.88 9.67 11.09
N PHE A 72 -9.15 9.31 12.34
CA PHE A 72 -10.25 8.41 12.71
C PHE A 72 -11.40 9.08 13.45
N GLN A 73 -11.21 10.31 13.92
CA GLN A 73 -12.21 11.09 14.67
C GLN A 73 -12.35 12.50 14.10
N GLN A 74 -12.25 12.63 12.77
CA GLN A 74 -12.26 13.92 12.08
C GLN A 74 -13.52 14.74 12.36
N ASP A 75 -14.65 14.06 12.58
CA ASP A 75 -15.94 14.66 12.96
C ASP A 75 -15.87 15.40 14.30
N LEU A 76 -14.91 15.03 15.15
CA LEU A 76 -14.66 15.61 16.47
C LEU A 76 -13.44 16.53 16.49
N TYR A 77 -12.46 16.31 15.60
CA TYR A 77 -11.21 17.06 15.53
C TYR A 77 -10.64 17.15 14.11
N SER A 78 -10.53 18.37 13.57
CA SER A 78 -10.04 18.64 12.21
C SER A 78 -8.61 19.21 12.15
N GLY A 79 -7.90 19.33 13.29
CA GLY A 79 -6.52 19.85 13.33
C GLY A 79 -6.36 21.28 13.88
N GLY A 80 -7.41 21.86 14.45
CA GLY A 80 -7.41 23.19 15.09
C GLY A 80 -7.78 23.12 16.57
N ASP A 81 -8.63 24.03 17.04
CA ASP A 81 -9.10 24.02 18.43
C ASP A 81 -10.08 22.87 18.70
N ILE A 82 -10.01 22.31 19.90
CA ILE A 82 -10.93 21.25 20.36
C ILE A 82 -12.01 21.90 21.22
N SER A 83 -13.27 21.81 20.79
CA SER A 83 -14.39 22.27 21.63
C SER A 83 -14.51 21.45 22.91
N ILE A 84 -14.93 22.08 24.00
CA ILE A 84 -15.12 21.45 25.31
C ILE A 84 -16.08 20.25 25.22
N ASP A 85 -17.10 20.30 24.36
CA ASP A 85 -18.06 19.21 24.18
C ASP A 85 -17.50 17.99 23.44
N ASN A 86 -16.49 18.19 22.58
CA ASN A 86 -15.88 17.13 21.79
C ASN A 86 -14.68 16.49 22.51
N TYR A 87 -13.94 17.25 23.33
CA TYR A 87 -12.75 16.74 24.02
C TYR A 87 -12.99 15.46 24.84
N PRO A 88 -14.11 15.30 25.59
CA PRO A 88 -14.39 14.08 26.34
C PRO A 88 -14.66 12.85 25.47
N LYS A 89 -15.09 13.05 24.21
CA LYS A 89 -15.45 12.00 23.25
C LYS A 89 -14.25 11.48 22.46
N LEU A 90 -13.15 12.23 22.45
CA LEU A 90 -11.91 11.84 21.78
C LEU A 90 -11.21 10.70 22.53
N GLU A 91 -10.56 9.82 21.78
CA GLU A 91 -9.81 8.69 22.35
C GLU A 91 -8.68 9.21 23.25
N ARG A 92 -8.54 8.63 24.44
CA ARG A 92 -7.66 9.16 25.48
C ARG A 92 -6.20 8.76 25.22
N LEU A 93 -5.28 9.66 25.56
CA LEU A 93 -3.82 9.47 25.38
C LEU A 93 -3.32 8.13 25.97
N PRO A 94 -3.72 7.71 27.20
CA PRO A 94 -3.25 6.44 27.75
C PRO A 94 -3.70 5.20 26.97
N SER A 95 -4.83 5.28 26.26
CA SER A 95 -5.33 4.19 25.41
C SER A 95 -4.42 4.04 24.18
N ILE A 96 -4.18 5.16 23.48
CA ILE A 96 -3.33 5.25 22.30
C ILE A 96 -1.88 4.88 22.63
N ALA A 97 -1.34 5.39 23.73
CA ALA A 97 0.02 5.11 24.18
C ALA A 97 0.24 3.63 24.52
N ARG A 98 -0.73 2.98 25.18
CA ARG A 98 -0.68 1.53 25.47
C ARG A 98 -0.74 0.70 24.20
N ALA A 99 -1.63 1.03 23.26
CA ALA A 99 -1.70 0.36 21.98
C ALA A 99 -0.38 0.49 21.20
N ARG A 100 0.20 1.69 21.16
CA ARG A 100 1.50 1.93 20.51
C ARG A 100 2.61 1.09 21.14
N ALA A 101 2.72 1.10 22.46
CA ALA A 101 3.71 0.31 23.18
C ALA A 101 3.54 -1.19 22.94
N PHE A 102 2.31 -1.68 22.91
CA PHE A 102 2.02 -3.08 22.61
C PHE A 102 2.43 -3.48 21.18
N ILE A 103 2.10 -2.66 20.17
CA ILE A 103 2.51 -2.90 18.78
C ILE A 103 4.05 -2.92 18.64
N GLN A 104 4.73 -1.95 19.24
CA GLN A 104 6.18 -1.80 19.13
C GLN A 104 6.96 -2.84 19.95
N ASN A 105 6.56 -3.07 21.20
CA ASN A 105 7.32 -3.93 22.13
C ASN A 105 6.94 -5.40 22.00
N THR A 106 5.64 -5.70 21.83
CA THR A 106 5.15 -7.08 21.79
C THR A 106 5.25 -7.69 20.39
N HIS A 107 4.98 -6.91 19.34
CA HIS A 107 4.99 -7.41 17.95
C HIS A 107 6.21 -6.96 17.13
N GLY A 108 7.04 -6.06 17.66
CA GLY A 108 8.22 -5.56 16.95
C GLY A 108 7.89 -4.75 15.69
N LEU A 109 6.66 -4.23 15.58
CA LEU A 109 6.18 -3.48 14.42
C LEU A 109 6.34 -1.97 14.63
N PHE A 110 6.71 -1.25 13.57
CA PHE A 110 6.76 0.22 13.54
C PHE A 110 7.53 0.84 14.74
N ILE A 111 8.68 0.25 15.05
CA ILE A 111 9.52 0.62 16.18
C ILE A 111 9.91 2.11 16.17
N ALA A 112 10.05 2.68 17.37
CA ALA A 112 10.46 4.07 17.56
C ALA A 112 11.88 4.33 17.02
N SER A 113 12.14 5.59 16.67
CA SER A 113 13.44 6.09 16.26
C SER A 113 14.53 5.77 17.28
N PRO A 114 15.79 5.69 16.81
CA PRO A 114 16.94 5.43 17.67
C PRO A 114 17.06 6.43 18.81
N GLU A 115 16.78 7.73 18.60
CA GLU A 115 16.95 8.77 19.62
C GLU A 115 16.02 8.56 20.83
N VAL A 116 14.74 8.25 20.59
CA VAL A 116 13.77 7.94 21.65
C VAL A 116 14.08 6.60 22.32
N ARG A 117 14.62 5.63 21.58
CA ARG A 117 15.09 4.35 22.13
C ARG A 117 16.36 4.50 22.97
N ARG A 118 17.29 5.40 22.61
CA ARG A 118 18.49 5.75 23.39
C ARG A 118 18.12 6.27 24.77
N THR A 119 17.19 7.23 24.85
CA THR A 119 16.67 7.74 26.13
C THR A 119 15.98 6.65 26.97
N ARG A 120 15.44 5.61 26.32
CA ARG A 120 14.74 4.47 26.95
C ARG A 120 15.65 3.27 27.26
N GLY A 121 16.93 3.33 26.89
CA GLY A 121 18.00 2.41 27.30
C GLY A 121 18.02 1.03 26.62
N LYS A 122 18.92 0.85 25.64
CA LYS A 122 19.87 -0.29 25.53
C LYS A 122 20.71 -0.29 24.23
N LEU A 123 22.00 -0.55 24.45
CA LEU A 123 23.02 -1.16 23.57
C LEU A 123 23.76 -0.24 22.58
N GLU A 124 25.07 -0.11 22.82
CA GLU A 124 26.11 0.60 22.05
C GLU A 124 26.61 -0.19 20.81
N GLU A 125 26.23 -1.46 20.63
CA GLU A 125 26.71 -2.27 19.49
C GLU A 125 25.95 -1.98 18.17
N GLU A 126 24.68 -1.57 18.26
CA GLU A 126 23.86 -1.17 17.09
C GLU A 126 24.29 0.23 16.55
N GLU A 127 25.21 0.95 17.22
CA GLU A 127 25.54 2.37 17.00
C GLU A 127 26.11 2.64 15.59
N LYS A 128 26.91 1.70 15.06
CA LYS A 128 27.52 1.84 13.73
C LYS A 128 26.55 1.65 12.57
N GLN A 129 25.47 0.89 12.76
CA GLN A 129 24.39 0.76 11.77
C GLN A 129 23.39 1.94 11.89
N ARG A 130 23.13 2.44 13.11
CA ARG A 130 22.02 3.36 13.44
C ARG A 130 22.20 4.83 13.09
N ILE A 131 23.42 5.32 12.80
CA ILE A 131 23.62 6.69 12.30
C ILE A 131 23.07 6.84 10.86
N LEU A 132 22.96 5.74 10.11
CA LEU A 132 22.37 5.70 8.77
C LEU A 132 20.82 5.67 8.77
N ASP A 133 20.18 5.25 9.87
CA ASP A 133 18.73 4.95 9.94
C ASP A 133 17.87 6.03 10.61
N ALA A 134 18.44 7.14 11.07
CA ALA A 134 17.68 8.29 11.56
C ALA A 134 17.01 9.03 10.40
N ARG A 135 15.94 8.45 9.84
CA ARG A 135 15.24 8.99 8.67
C ARG A 135 14.35 10.18 9.05
N PRO A 136 14.41 11.30 8.32
CA PRO A 136 13.48 12.39 8.54
C PRO A 136 12.05 11.99 8.15
N ALA A 137 11.06 12.57 8.82
CA ALA A 137 9.65 12.30 8.58
C ALA A 137 9.17 12.94 7.26
N HIS A 138 9.48 12.30 6.14
CA HIS A 138 9.08 12.76 4.81
C HIS A 138 7.67 12.27 4.41
N PRO A 139 6.93 13.02 3.57
CA PRO A 139 5.69 12.55 2.95
C PRO A 139 5.88 11.21 2.23
N VAL A 140 4.84 10.39 2.19
CA VAL A 140 4.90 9.01 1.68
C VAL A 140 4.15 8.89 0.36
N TYR A 141 4.78 8.26 -0.62
CA TYR A 141 4.11 7.64 -1.77
C TYR A 141 3.58 6.27 -1.38
N CYS A 142 2.28 6.05 -1.53
CA CYS A 142 1.70 4.71 -1.41
C CYS A 142 1.33 4.22 -2.81
N ILE A 143 2.07 3.25 -3.32
CA ILE A 143 1.90 2.67 -4.67
C ILE A 143 1.29 1.28 -4.52
N TYR A 144 0.20 1.06 -5.26
CA TYR A 144 -0.48 -0.23 -5.42
C TYR A 144 -0.38 -0.61 -6.90
N ALA A 145 0.19 -1.77 -7.19
CA ALA A 145 0.56 -2.14 -8.54
C ALA A 145 0.07 -3.55 -8.88
N ASP A 146 -0.31 -3.74 -10.13
CA ASP A 146 -0.78 -5.01 -10.67
C ASP A 146 -0.33 -5.14 -12.13
N GLU A 147 -0.42 -6.35 -12.69
CA GLU A 147 0.00 -6.68 -14.04
C GLU A 147 -1.13 -7.25 -14.90
N SER A 148 -0.98 -7.17 -16.22
CA SER A 148 -1.91 -7.80 -17.15
C SER A 148 -1.25 -8.20 -18.46
N GLY A 149 -1.97 -8.99 -19.26
CA GLY A 149 -1.55 -9.34 -20.62
C GLY A 149 -0.50 -10.44 -20.73
N LYS A 150 -0.30 -11.27 -19.69
CA LYS A 150 0.65 -12.42 -19.71
C LYS A 150 0.47 -13.34 -20.94
N THR A 151 -0.74 -13.46 -21.45
CA THR A 151 -1.10 -14.27 -22.62
C THR A 151 -1.41 -13.46 -23.88
N SER A 152 -1.35 -12.13 -23.80
CA SER A 152 -1.79 -11.21 -24.86
C SER A 152 -0.64 -10.68 -25.71
N LYS A 153 -0.92 -9.76 -26.64
CA LYS A 153 0.11 -9.12 -27.50
C LYS A 153 1.05 -8.23 -26.67
N TYR A 154 0.48 -7.39 -25.83
CA TYR A 154 1.18 -6.50 -24.92
C TYR A 154 1.15 -7.07 -23.50
N LEU A 155 2.33 -7.11 -22.88
CA LEU A 155 2.53 -7.32 -21.46
C LEU A 155 2.55 -5.94 -20.79
N LEU A 156 1.88 -5.79 -19.65
CA LEU A 156 1.78 -4.49 -18.99
C LEU A 156 1.76 -4.57 -17.48
N VAL A 157 2.20 -3.49 -16.85
CA VAL A 157 2.01 -3.18 -15.44
C VAL A 157 1.24 -1.88 -15.31
N GLY A 158 0.44 -1.77 -14.26
CA GLY A 158 -0.32 -0.57 -13.94
C GLY A 158 -0.30 -0.34 -12.44
N SER A 159 -0.47 0.92 -12.04
CA SER A 159 -0.45 1.27 -10.63
C SER A 159 -1.35 2.46 -10.30
N LEU A 160 -1.87 2.42 -9.09
CA LEU A 160 -2.50 3.52 -8.37
C LEU A 160 -1.53 4.08 -7.34
N TRP A 161 -1.32 5.38 -7.38
CA TRP A 161 -0.47 6.12 -6.47
C TRP A 161 -1.34 6.99 -5.61
N VAL A 162 -1.15 6.93 -4.30
CA VAL A 162 -1.67 7.93 -3.37
C VAL A 162 -0.51 8.80 -2.93
N LEU A 163 -0.54 10.07 -3.33
CA LEU A 163 0.60 10.99 -3.19
C LEU A 163 0.82 11.47 -1.75
N ARG A 164 -0.14 11.23 -0.87
CA ARG A 164 -0.11 11.57 0.55
C ARG A 164 -0.78 10.45 1.34
N SER A 165 -0.06 9.87 2.30
CA SER A 165 -0.53 8.71 3.07
C SER A 165 -1.87 8.90 3.81
N TYR A 166 -2.26 10.13 4.15
CA TYR A 166 -3.56 10.37 4.79
C TYR A 166 -4.76 10.20 3.85
N ASP A 167 -4.54 10.37 2.54
CA ASP A 167 -5.62 10.27 1.55
C ASP A 167 -6.02 8.80 1.32
N THR A 168 -5.16 7.82 1.64
CA THR A 168 -5.49 6.38 1.45
C THR A 168 -6.73 5.99 2.26
N MET A 169 -6.81 6.37 3.53
CA MET A 169 -7.97 6.12 4.40
C MET A 169 -9.24 6.81 3.88
N LYS A 170 -9.11 8.06 3.44
CA LYS A 170 -10.23 8.84 2.90
C LYS A 170 -10.81 8.17 1.66
N ILE A 171 -9.94 7.75 0.74
CA ILE A 171 -10.32 7.09 -0.52
C ILE A 171 -10.93 5.72 -0.23
N THR A 172 -10.27 4.89 0.59
CA THR A 172 -10.78 3.57 0.98
C THR A 172 -12.16 3.66 1.63
N ARG A 173 -12.35 4.60 2.58
CA ARG A 173 -13.65 4.81 3.22
C ARG A 173 -14.72 5.21 2.22
N ALA A 174 -14.40 6.11 1.28
CA ALA A 174 -15.33 6.53 0.24
C ALA A 174 -15.75 5.38 -0.68
N ILE A 175 -14.80 4.51 -1.06
CA ILE A 175 -15.08 3.31 -1.88
C ILE A 175 -15.98 2.34 -1.11
N ASN A 176 -15.61 2.00 0.14
CA ASN A 176 -16.37 1.05 0.94
C ASN A 176 -17.78 1.54 1.24
N GLN A 177 -17.93 2.82 1.60
CA GLN A 177 -19.24 3.43 1.78
C GLN A 177 -20.07 3.33 0.50
N ARG A 178 -19.47 3.60 -0.67
CA ARG A 178 -20.20 3.47 -1.94
C ARG A 178 -20.59 2.02 -2.24
N LYS A 179 -19.71 1.05 -1.96
CA LYS A 179 -20.04 -0.38 -2.10
C LYS A 179 -21.25 -0.74 -1.24
N ASP A 180 -21.31 -0.25 0.00
CA ASP A 180 -22.43 -0.49 0.91
C ASP A 180 -23.74 0.13 0.38
N GLU A 181 -23.70 1.38 -0.09
CA GLU A 181 -24.85 2.07 -0.69
C GLU A 181 -25.41 1.31 -1.91
N LEU A 182 -24.52 0.73 -2.71
CA LEU A 182 -24.87 -0.05 -3.90
C LEU A 182 -25.16 -1.52 -3.60
N LYS A 183 -25.05 -1.94 -2.34
CA LYS A 183 -25.11 -3.35 -1.92
C LYS A 183 -24.17 -4.25 -2.73
N PHE A 184 -23.03 -3.69 -3.15
CA PHE A 184 -22.00 -4.40 -3.88
C PHE A 184 -21.32 -5.41 -2.95
N LYS A 185 -21.36 -6.68 -3.31
CA LYS A 185 -20.76 -7.77 -2.52
C LYS A 185 -19.47 -8.26 -3.19
N GLY A 186 -18.45 -8.51 -2.37
CA GLY A 186 -17.17 -9.06 -2.83
C GLY A 186 -16.22 -8.00 -3.37
N GLU A 187 -15.32 -8.44 -4.23
CA GLU A 187 -14.21 -7.66 -4.79
C GLU A 187 -14.58 -7.01 -6.11
N MET A 188 -13.92 -5.90 -6.43
CA MET A 188 -14.04 -5.27 -7.73
C MET A 188 -12.98 -5.89 -8.65
N HIS A 189 -13.38 -6.78 -9.55
CA HIS A 189 -12.49 -7.33 -10.56
C HIS A 189 -12.98 -6.97 -11.95
N PHE A 190 -12.03 -6.60 -12.81
CA PHE A 190 -12.35 -6.26 -14.19
C PHE A 190 -13.01 -7.42 -14.95
N LYS A 191 -12.61 -8.66 -14.62
CA LYS A 191 -13.15 -9.88 -15.27
C LYS A 191 -14.66 -10.08 -15.05
N ASP A 192 -15.21 -9.53 -13.97
CA ASP A 192 -16.60 -9.72 -13.55
C ASP A 192 -17.56 -8.69 -14.17
N ILE A 193 -17.03 -7.68 -14.86
CA ILE A 193 -17.83 -6.65 -15.54
C ILE A 193 -18.63 -7.27 -16.68
N ASN A 194 -19.94 -7.05 -16.66
CA ASN A 194 -20.90 -7.51 -17.64
C ASN A 194 -22.05 -6.48 -17.80
N ASN A 195 -23.00 -6.74 -18.70
CA ASN A 195 -24.09 -5.79 -18.98
C ASN A 195 -24.99 -5.52 -17.76
N GLY A 196 -25.11 -6.48 -16.85
CA GLY A 196 -25.98 -6.35 -15.67
C GLY A 196 -25.37 -5.55 -14.52
N ASN A 197 -24.05 -5.36 -14.48
CA ASN A 197 -23.36 -4.66 -13.38
C ASN A 197 -22.49 -3.48 -13.83
N LEU A 198 -22.45 -3.17 -15.14
CA LEU A 198 -21.67 -2.06 -15.68
C LEU A 198 -21.97 -0.73 -14.99
N GLU A 199 -23.26 -0.40 -14.80
CA GLU A 199 -23.69 0.84 -14.13
C GLU A 199 -23.08 0.92 -12.72
N THR A 200 -23.14 -0.18 -11.96
CA THR A 200 -22.58 -0.26 -10.60
C THR A 200 -21.07 -0.02 -10.58
N TYR A 201 -20.32 -0.60 -11.53
CA TYR A 201 -18.89 -0.37 -11.66
C TYR A 201 -18.56 1.09 -12.02
N LEU A 202 -19.36 1.72 -12.89
CA LEU A 202 -19.20 3.12 -13.25
C LEU A 202 -19.51 4.07 -12.08
N GLU A 203 -20.48 3.73 -11.24
CA GLU A 203 -20.76 4.48 -10.02
C GLU A 203 -19.65 4.35 -8.96
N LEU A 204 -19.05 3.16 -8.83
CA LEU A 204 -17.87 2.95 -7.98
C LEU A 204 -16.67 3.77 -8.49
N LEU A 205 -16.42 3.77 -9.80
CA LEU A 205 -15.41 4.62 -10.43
C LEU A 205 -15.62 6.10 -10.08
N GLY A 206 -16.87 6.58 -10.09
CA GLY A 206 -17.21 7.95 -9.70
C GLY A 206 -16.73 8.34 -8.30
N SER A 207 -16.63 7.38 -7.36
CA SER A 207 -16.12 7.63 -6.00
C SER A 207 -14.59 7.84 -5.97
N ILE A 208 -13.88 7.22 -6.90
CA ILE A 208 -12.43 7.37 -7.07
C ILE A 208 -12.15 8.72 -7.74
N VAL A 209 -12.90 9.05 -8.80
CA VAL A 209 -12.74 10.32 -9.56
C VAL A 209 -12.92 11.55 -8.67
N LYS A 210 -13.83 11.49 -7.67
CA LYS A 210 -14.00 12.55 -6.65
C LYS A 210 -12.74 12.81 -5.80
N ASN A 211 -11.78 11.88 -5.79
CA ASN A 211 -10.50 12.00 -5.09
C ASN A 211 -9.31 12.05 -6.06
N SER A 212 -9.55 12.36 -7.34
CA SER A 212 -8.55 12.39 -8.42
C SER A 212 -7.31 13.23 -8.10
N GLU A 213 -7.45 14.37 -7.40
CA GLU A 213 -6.32 15.23 -7.02
C GLU A 213 -5.27 14.51 -6.14
N ALA A 214 -5.73 13.59 -5.28
CA ALA A 214 -4.90 12.87 -4.33
C ALA A 214 -4.22 11.62 -4.94
N VAL A 215 -4.65 11.23 -6.13
CA VAL A 215 -4.20 10.00 -6.78
C VAL A 215 -3.49 10.26 -8.10
N SER A 216 -2.66 9.32 -8.51
CA SER A 216 -2.14 9.25 -9.87
C SER A 216 -2.20 7.82 -10.37
N PHE A 217 -2.43 7.65 -11.67
CA PHE A 217 -2.36 6.36 -12.33
C PHE A 217 -1.14 6.32 -13.22
N LYS A 218 -0.35 5.25 -13.17
CA LYS A 218 0.83 5.06 -14.02
C LYS A 218 0.79 3.67 -14.61
N GLY A 219 1.05 3.54 -15.91
CA GLY A 219 1.08 2.27 -16.61
C GLY A 219 2.23 2.21 -17.62
N LEU A 220 2.75 1.02 -17.81
CA LEU A 220 3.82 0.74 -18.77
C LEU A 220 3.52 -0.59 -19.45
N ALA A 221 3.54 -0.59 -20.78
CA ALA A 221 3.31 -1.77 -21.60
C ALA A 221 4.46 -1.99 -22.59
N ILE A 222 4.70 -3.24 -22.96
CA ILE A 222 5.69 -3.65 -23.95
C ILE A 222 5.12 -4.77 -24.82
N GLU A 223 5.52 -4.84 -26.09
CA GLU A 223 5.14 -5.96 -26.94
C GLU A 223 5.80 -7.26 -26.43
N ARG A 224 5.01 -8.32 -26.26
CA ARG A 224 5.47 -9.60 -25.70
C ARG A 224 6.39 -10.37 -26.65
N ARG A 225 6.31 -10.08 -27.95
CA ARG A 225 7.06 -10.79 -28.99
C ARG A 225 8.57 -10.61 -28.76
N GLY A 226 9.27 -11.73 -28.57
CA GLY A 226 10.72 -11.75 -28.35
C GLY A 226 11.15 -11.76 -26.88
N LEU A 227 10.21 -11.62 -25.93
CA LEU A 227 10.50 -11.79 -24.50
C LEU A 227 10.68 -13.28 -24.16
N LYS A 228 11.77 -13.59 -23.46
CA LYS A 228 12.08 -14.97 -23.02
C LYS A 228 11.54 -15.28 -21.62
N ASN A 229 11.65 -14.34 -20.70
CA ASN A 229 11.22 -14.48 -19.31
C ASN A 229 10.20 -13.37 -18.98
N ILE A 230 8.93 -13.75 -18.89
CA ILE A 230 7.82 -12.82 -18.66
C ILE A 230 7.92 -12.22 -17.26
N ASP A 231 8.23 -13.02 -16.25
CA ASP A 231 8.24 -12.57 -14.85
C ASP A 231 9.40 -11.60 -14.57
N ASP A 232 10.61 -11.91 -15.05
CA ASP A 232 11.74 -10.97 -14.99
C ASP A 232 11.45 -9.67 -15.77
N THR A 233 10.67 -9.76 -16.85
CA THR A 233 10.23 -8.55 -17.57
C THR A 233 9.24 -7.74 -16.73
N LEU A 234 8.30 -8.38 -16.04
CA LEU A 234 7.34 -7.70 -15.15
C LEU A 234 8.05 -6.96 -14.02
N ASP A 235 9.04 -7.58 -13.38
CA ASP A 235 9.83 -6.94 -12.32
C ASP A 235 10.51 -5.65 -12.83
N LYS A 236 11.11 -5.72 -14.02
CA LYS A 236 11.70 -4.55 -14.69
C LYS A 236 10.67 -3.48 -15.04
N LEU A 237 9.49 -3.89 -15.50
CA LEU A 237 8.41 -2.95 -15.82
C LEU A 237 7.93 -2.24 -14.55
N PHE A 238 7.74 -2.94 -13.43
CA PHE A 238 7.37 -2.32 -12.15
C PHE A 238 8.42 -1.32 -11.68
N TYR A 239 9.70 -1.69 -11.76
CA TYR A 239 10.81 -0.79 -11.47
C TYR A 239 10.76 0.47 -12.34
N HIS A 240 10.75 0.32 -13.68
CA HIS A 240 10.77 1.46 -14.60
C HIS A 240 9.55 2.36 -14.47
N MET A 241 8.35 1.78 -14.34
CA MET A 241 7.12 2.53 -14.07
C MET A 241 7.25 3.36 -12.78
N THR A 242 7.83 2.79 -11.73
CA THR A 242 8.02 3.48 -10.45
C THR A 242 9.01 4.63 -10.54
N ILE A 243 10.18 4.42 -11.15
CA ILE A 243 11.19 5.49 -11.29
C ILE A 243 10.65 6.65 -12.12
N GLN A 244 10.05 6.34 -13.27
CA GLN A 244 9.51 7.37 -14.16
C GLN A 244 8.31 8.09 -13.52
N GLY A 245 7.46 7.37 -12.77
CA GLY A 245 6.36 7.97 -12.02
C GLY A 245 6.84 8.96 -10.95
N ILE A 246 7.87 8.61 -10.17
CA ILE A 246 8.46 9.53 -9.18
C ILE A 246 9.01 10.79 -9.87
N GLN A 247 9.72 10.64 -10.99
CA GLN A 247 10.28 11.77 -11.73
C GLN A 247 9.18 12.73 -12.21
N GLU A 248 8.06 12.20 -12.72
CA GLU A 248 6.92 13.01 -13.13
C GLU A 248 6.26 13.76 -11.99
N GLU A 249 5.96 13.07 -10.89
CA GLU A 249 5.28 13.69 -9.76
C GLU A 249 6.17 14.73 -9.05
N ASN A 250 7.49 14.53 -9.06
CA ASN A 250 8.45 15.52 -8.61
C ASN A 250 8.51 16.73 -9.57
N LYS A 251 8.61 16.49 -10.88
CA LYS A 251 8.69 17.53 -11.91
C LYS A 251 7.42 18.38 -11.99
N SER A 252 6.24 17.76 -11.83
CA SER A 252 4.95 18.45 -11.84
C SER A 252 4.72 19.30 -10.58
N GLY A 253 5.51 19.08 -9.52
CA GLY A 253 5.35 19.73 -8.22
C GLY A 253 4.23 19.13 -7.35
N ARG A 254 3.46 18.16 -7.85
CA ARG A 254 2.40 17.49 -7.07
C ARG A 254 2.97 16.70 -5.89
N ALA A 255 4.15 16.11 -6.06
CA ALA A 255 4.84 15.37 -5.01
C ALA A 255 6.36 15.62 -5.04
N VAL A 256 6.78 16.77 -4.51
CA VAL A 256 8.20 17.15 -4.45
C VAL A 256 8.98 16.27 -3.46
N LEU A 257 10.18 15.86 -3.85
CA LEU A 257 11.16 15.16 -3.00
C LEU A 257 11.76 16.10 -1.93
N PRO A 258 12.27 15.61 -0.78
CA PRO A 258 12.44 14.20 -0.39
C PRO A 258 11.19 13.49 0.13
N ARG A 259 11.08 12.18 -0.13
CA ARG A 259 9.89 11.36 0.19
C ARG A 259 10.20 9.91 0.56
N ASN A 260 9.34 9.33 1.38
CA ASN A 260 9.30 7.88 1.62
C ASN A 260 8.49 7.17 0.52
N LEU A 261 8.87 5.95 0.18
CA LEU A 261 8.20 5.11 -0.81
C LEU A 261 7.70 3.82 -0.16
N GLN A 262 6.41 3.56 -0.31
CA GLN A 262 5.79 2.28 0.00
C GLN A 262 5.22 1.69 -1.30
N PHE A 263 5.80 0.59 -1.74
CA PHE A 263 5.40 -0.14 -2.94
C PHE A 263 4.72 -1.45 -2.55
N ARG A 264 3.56 -1.71 -3.15
CA ARG A 264 2.79 -2.94 -2.96
C ARG A 264 2.37 -3.47 -4.31
N LYS A 265 2.64 -4.76 -4.56
CA LYS A 265 2.09 -5.46 -5.72
C LYS A 265 1.02 -6.46 -5.30
N ASP A 266 0.09 -6.81 -6.19
CA ASP A 266 -0.88 -7.87 -5.91
C ASP A 266 -0.17 -9.22 -5.71
N SER A 267 -0.67 -10.03 -4.79
CA SER A 267 -0.10 -11.34 -4.49
C SER A 267 -0.58 -12.41 -5.48
N GLU A 268 0.34 -13.20 -6.02
CA GLU A 268 0.04 -14.36 -6.86
C GLU A 268 0.47 -15.67 -6.16
N GLU A 269 1.74 -16.03 -6.33
CA GLU A 269 2.33 -17.25 -5.81
C GLU A 269 3.43 -16.88 -4.80
N ALA A 270 3.30 -17.34 -3.55
CA ALA A 270 4.14 -16.89 -2.44
C ALA A 270 5.66 -16.95 -2.70
N SER A 271 6.16 -18.03 -3.33
CA SER A 271 7.58 -18.18 -3.64
C SER A 271 8.06 -17.21 -4.72
N LYS A 272 7.24 -17.01 -5.75
CA LYS A 272 7.50 -16.10 -6.86
C LYS A 272 7.47 -14.65 -6.38
N ASP A 273 6.48 -14.32 -5.56
CA ASP A 273 6.31 -12.98 -4.99
C ASP A 273 7.49 -12.58 -4.12
N LYS A 274 8.00 -13.51 -3.31
CA LYS A 274 9.16 -13.25 -2.47
C LYS A 274 10.39 -12.85 -3.30
N LEU A 275 10.65 -13.57 -4.40
CA LEU A 275 11.79 -13.27 -5.27
C LEU A 275 11.61 -11.93 -6.00
N SER A 276 10.44 -11.72 -6.59
CA SER A 276 10.06 -10.50 -7.30
C SER A 276 10.16 -9.26 -6.40
N ILE A 277 9.63 -9.32 -5.17
CA ILE A 277 9.73 -8.23 -4.19
C ILE A 277 11.17 -7.92 -3.81
N MET A 278 12.00 -8.94 -3.59
CA MET A 278 13.42 -8.74 -3.27
C MET A 278 14.18 -8.04 -4.41
N GLU A 279 13.91 -8.43 -5.66
CA GLU A 279 14.54 -7.82 -6.84
C GLU A 279 14.08 -6.37 -7.03
N ILE A 280 12.77 -6.12 -6.96
CA ILE A 280 12.20 -4.77 -7.05
C ILE A 280 12.76 -3.88 -5.94
N GLU A 281 12.81 -4.35 -4.69
CA GLU A 281 13.36 -3.58 -3.57
C GLU A 281 14.83 -3.22 -3.78
N LEU A 282 15.65 -4.18 -4.24
CA LEU A 282 17.07 -3.95 -4.53
C LEU A 282 17.24 -2.88 -5.62
N GLN A 283 16.48 -2.98 -6.71
CA GLN A 283 16.54 -2.03 -7.81
C GLN A 283 16.08 -0.63 -7.37
N LEU A 284 14.99 -0.52 -6.60
CA LEU A 284 14.50 0.75 -6.07
C LEU A 284 15.50 1.39 -5.09
N LYS A 285 16.18 0.61 -4.24
CA LYS A 285 17.25 1.11 -3.35
C LYS A 285 18.44 1.64 -4.15
N ASN A 286 18.82 0.96 -5.22
CA ASN A 286 19.89 1.44 -6.10
C ASN A 286 19.50 2.75 -6.81
N ALA A 287 18.26 2.86 -7.28
CA ALA A 287 17.77 4.07 -7.92
C ALA A 287 17.60 5.25 -6.95
N ALA A 288 17.16 5.00 -5.71
CA ALA A 288 17.12 6.00 -4.65
C ALA A 288 18.46 6.74 -4.52
N LYS A 289 19.56 5.98 -4.52
CA LYS A 289 20.91 6.52 -4.45
C LYS A 289 21.38 7.18 -5.74
N ASN A 290 21.26 6.48 -6.88
CA ASN A 290 21.93 6.86 -8.13
C ASN A 290 21.11 7.81 -9.02
N ILE A 291 19.78 7.85 -8.86
CA ILE A 291 18.87 8.64 -9.70
C ILE A 291 18.26 9.79 -8.91
N PHE A 292 17.99 9.59 -7.63
CA PHE A 292 17.30 10.57 -6.78
C PHE A 292 18.19 11.22 -5.72
N ASP A 293 19.51 11.00 -5.76
CA ASP A 293 20.49 11.57 -4.83
C ASP A 293 20.07 11.39 -3.35
N ASP A 294 19.62 10.18 -3.00
CA ASP A 294 19.12 9.81 -1.66
C ASP A 294 17.89 10.62 -1.18
N ASN A 295 17.15 11.27 -2.10
CA ASN A 295 15.90 11.98 -1.77
C ASN A 295 14.64 11.08 -1.87
N VAL A 296 14.79 9.80 -2.20
CA VAL A 296 13.71 8.79 -2.13
C VAL A 296 14.11 7.72 -1.15
N TYR A 297 13.33 7.51 -0.11
CA TYR A 297 13.60 6.52 0.94
C TYR A 297 12.69 5.32 0.80
N ILE A 298 13.25 4.15 0.50
CA ILE A 298 12.50 2.90 0.40
C ILE A 298 12.09 2.44 1.80
N ASP A 299 10.80 2.47 2.12
CA ASP A 299 10.25 2.11 3.43
C ASP A 299 9.67 0.68 3.41
N ILE A 300 8.71 0.43 2.53
CA ILE A 300 8.05 -0.88 2.41
C ILE A 300 8.02 -1.30 0.94
N VAL A 301 8.41 -2.53 0.66
CA VAL A 301 8.19 -3.20 -0.61
C VAL A 301 7.64 -4.59 -0.29
N ALA A 302 6.39 -4.87 -0.68
CA ALA A 302 5.71 -6.10 -0.29
C ALA A 302 4.67 -6.55 -1.33
N SER A 303 4.28 -7.83 -1.28
CA SER A 303 3.04 -8.27 -1.90
C SER A 303 1.87 -8.06 -0.94
N GLU A 304 0.69 -7.78 -1.49
CA GLU A 304 -0.54 -7.53 -0.74
C GLU A 304 -1.70 -8.31 -1.38
N ASP A 305 -2.54 -8.92 -0.56
CA ASP A 305 -3.74 -9.62 -1.00
C ASP A 305 -4.83 -8.59 -1.40
N SER A 306 -5.22 -8.59 -2.67
CA SER A 306 -6.25 -7.71 -3.20
C SER A 306 -7.62 -7.86 -2.55
N SER A 307 -7.93 -9.01 -1.94
CA SER A 307 -9.23 -9.26 -1.29
C SER A 307 -9.53 -8.31 -0.13
N ILE A 308 -8.48 -7.86 0.54
CA ILE A 308 -8.57 -6.94 1.67
C ILE A 308 -8.35 -5.48 1.25
N SER A 309 -7.85 -5.20 0.03
CA SER A 309 -7.35 -3.88 -0.37
C SER A 309 -8.16 -3.25 -1.53
N PRO A 310 -9.08 -2.32 -1.24
CA PRO A 310 -9.82 -1.61 -2.28
C PRO A 310 -8.92 -0.81 -3.25
N LEU A 311 -7.75 -0.36 -2.79
CA LEU A 311 -6.80 0.37 -3.63
C LEU A 311 -6.07 -0.57 -4.60
N MET A 312 -5.73 -1.79 -4.17
CA MET A 312 -5.20 -2.82 -5.06
C MET A 312 -6.23 -3.23 -6.12
N GLN A 313 -7.49 -3.43 -5.72
CA GLN A 313 -8.58 -3.71 -6.67
C GLN A 313 -8.74 -2.60 -7.73
N ILE A 314 -8.47 -1.34 -7.37
CA ILE A 314 -8.48 -0.23 -8.34
C ILE A 314 -7.27 -0.29 -9.28
N ALA A 315 -6.10 -0.70 -8.79
CA ALA A 315 -4.93 -0.94 -9.62
C ALA A 315 -5.22 -2.04 -10.66
N ASP A 316 -5.87 -3.16 -10.28
CA ASP A 316 -6.37 -4.20 -11.21
C ASP A 316 -7.30 -3.59 -12.26
N LEU A 317 -8.33 -2.85 -11.84
CA LEU A 317 -9.27 -2.23 -12.77
C LEU A 317 -8.58 -1.31 -13.77
N PHE A 318 -7.56 -0.56 -13.33
CA PHE A 318 -6.79 0.32 -14.20
C PHE A 318 -5.92 -0.45 -15.19
N VAL A 319 -5.08 -1.38 -14.72
CA VAL A 319 -4.20 -2.18 -15.60
C VAL A 319 -5.02 -3.01 -16.58
N SER A 320 -6.11 -3.62 -16.13
CA SER A 320 -7.04 -4.35 -16.98
C SER A 320 -7.75 -3.46 -18.00
N SER A 321 -8.03 -2.19 -17.67
CA SER A 321 -8.57 -1.21 -18.62
C SER A 321 -7.57 -0.86 -19.73
N ILE A 322 -6.29 -0.66 -19.39
CA ILE A 322 -5.23 -0.47 -20.39
C ILE A 322 -5.09 -1.71 -21.27
N SER A 323 -5.00 -2.89 -20.64
CA SER A 323 -4.88 -4.18 -21.34
C SER A 323 -6.03 -4.35 -22.33
N ARG A 324 -7.25 -4.03 -21.91
CA ARG A 324 -8.43 -4.15 -22.77
C ARG A 324 -8.35 -3.26 -24.00
N VAL A 325 -7.75 -2.06 -23.90
CA VAL A 325 -7.59 -1.15 -25.03
C VAL A 325 -6.45 -1.59 -25.95
N LEU A 326 -5.29 -1.94 -25.39
CA LEU A 326 -4.10 -2.31 -26.18
C LEU A 326 -4.20 -3.69 -26.84
N ASN A 327 -4.82 -4.65 -26.15
CA ASN A 327 -4.94 -6.03 -26.60
C ASN A 327 -6.29 -6.33 -27.27
N LYS A 328 -7.02 -5.29 -27.69
CA LYS A 328 -8.34 -5.47 -28.30
C LYS A 328 -8.24 -6.13 -29.68
N GLU A 329 -8.98 -7.22 -29.86
CA GLU A 329 -9.25 -7.79 -31.18
C GLU A 329 -10.52 -7.17 -31.79
N GLU A 330 -10.62 -7.16 -33.13
CA GLU A 330 -11.76 -6.60 -33.86
C GLU A 330 -13.08 -7.25 -33.42
N GLY A 331 -14.08 -6.44 -33.06
CA GLY A 331 -15.37 -6.95 -32.59
C GLY A 331 -16.32 -5.89 -32.06
N LYS A 332 -17.56 -6.31 -31.77
CA LYS A 332 -18.59 -5.45 -31.16
C LYS A 332 -18.15 -4.99 -29.78
N GLU A 333 -18.44 -3.73 -29.48
CA GLU A 333 -18.14 -3.14 -28.17
C GLU A 333 -18.97 -3.82 -27.07
N GLY A 334 -18.28 -4.34 -26.06
CA GLY A 334 -18.89 -4.97 -24.88
C GLY A 334 -18.80 -4.09 -23.63
N PRO A 335 -19.40 -4.52 -22.51
CA PRO A 335 -19.44 -3.74 -21.27
C PRO A 335 -18.05 -3.42 -20.71
N LYS A 336 -17.09 -4.34 -20.84
CA LYS A 336 -15.68 -4.13 -20.46
C LYS A 336 -14.99 -3.04 -21.28
N ASP A 337 -15.34 -2.93 -22.57
CA ASP A 337 -14.81 -1.87 -23.43
C ASP A 337 -15.33 -0.50 -23.01
N VAL A 338 -16.62 -0.42 -22.70
CA VAL A 338 -17.27 0.81 -22.21
C VAL A 338 -16.66 1.24 -20.89
N PHE A 339 -16.49 0.32 -19.94
CA PHE A 339 -15.86 0.60 -18.66
C PHE A 339 -14.42 1.08 -18.84
N ALA A 340 -13.60 0.35 -19.61
CA ALA A 340 -12.19 0.69 -19.83
C ALA A 340 -12.04 2.10 -20.41
N LYS A 341 -12.81 2.44 -21.46
CA LYS A 341 -12.81 3.78 -22.04
C LYS A 341 -13.19 4.85 -21.02
N LYS A 342 -14.23 4.61 -20.23
CA LYS A 342 -14.70 5.59 -19.24
C LYS A 342 -13.73 5.75 -18.08
N PHE A 343 -13.09 4.66 -17.62
CA PHE A 343 -12.04 4.72 -16.61
C PHE A 343 -10.89 5.61 -17.08
N LEU A 344 -10.30 5.27 -18.24
CA LEU A 344 -9.13 5.98 -18.77
C LEU A 344 -9.44 7.46 -19.04
N ALA A 345 -10.59 7.74 -19.67
CA ALA A 345 -11.03 9.11 -19.91
C ALA A 345 -11.23 9.93 -18.63
N SER A 346 -11.67 9.29 -17.53
CA SER A 346 -11.90 9.98 -16.24
C SER A 346 -10.60 10.48 -15.60
N PHE A 347 -9.45 9.94 -16.00
CA PHE A 347 -8.13 10.34 -15.50
C PHE A 347 -7.28 10.98 -16.59
N GLY A 348 -7.89 11.47 -17.67
CA GLY A 348 -7.18 12.17 -18.75
C GLY A 348 -6.33 11.26 -19.64
N VAL A 349 -6.39 9.94 -19.48
CA VAL A 349 -5.68 8.98 -20.33
C VAL A 349 -6.46 8.86 -21.64
N SER A 350 -6.10 9.69 -22.64
CA SER A 350 -6.71 9.66 -23.96
C SER A 350 -6.21 8.47 -24.77
N THR A 351 -7.11 7.55 -25.10
CA THR A 351 -6.83 6.44 -26.03
C THR A 351 -7.02 6.83 -27.50
N LEU A 352 -7.50 8.06 -27.76
CA LEU A 352 -7.87 8.57 -29.08
C LEU A 352 -6.87 9.60 -29.64
N ASN A 353 -6.10 10.27 -28.77
CA ASN A 353 -5.08 11.25 -29.16
C ASN A 353 -3.74 10.88 -28.53
N THR A 354 -2.78 10.49 -29.37
CA THR A 354 -1.35 10.87 -29.42
C THR A 354 -0.56 11.31 -28.16
N GLU A 355 -0.94 10.93 -26.95
CA GLU A 355 -0.11 11.05 -25.74
C GLU A 355 0.21 9.68 -25.13
N LEU A 356 0.22 8.64 -25.96
CA LEU A 356 1.01 7.44 -25.65
C LEU A 356 2.46 7.81 -25.89
N ASP A 357 3.21 8.06 -24.82
CA ASP A 357 4.65 8.23 -24.90
C ASP A 357 5.25 6.88 -25.32
N ILE A 358 5.50 6.75 -26.62
CA ILE A 358 6.17 5.59 -27.22
C ILE A 358 7.66 5.80 -27.02
N PHE A 359 8.25 5.05 -26.09
CA PHE A 359 9.69 5.03 -25.87
C PHE A 359 10.27 3.72 -26.41
N GLY A 360 10.56 3.69 -27.72
CA GLY A 360 10.93 2.46 -28.42
C GLY A 360 9.73 1.51 -28.52
N ASP A 361 9.89 0.26 -28.06
CA ASP A 361 8.82 -0.75 -28.06
C ASP A 361 7.92 -0.66 -26.80
N CYS A 362 8.14 0.33 -25.94
CA CYS A 362 7.37 0.57 -24.72
C CYS A 362 6.30 1.65 -24.92
N VAL A 363 5.12 1.42 -24.34
CA VAL A 363 3.98 2.34 -24.34
C VAL A 363 3.70 2.78 -22.92
N ARG A 364 3.63 4.09 -22.68
CA ARG A 364 3.39 4.67 -21.35
C ARG A 364 2.00 5.27 -21.20
N PHE A 365 1.47 5.19 -19.98
CA PHE A 365 0.21 5.80 -19.52
C PHE A 365 0.47 6.55 -18.21
N SER A 366 0.10 7.82 -18.09
CA SER A 366 0.49 8.64 -16.92
C SER A 366 -0.47 9.74 -16.54
#